data_AF-A0A1I0SER5-F1
#
_entry.id   AF-A0A1I0SER5-F1
#
_cell.length_a   1.000
_cell.length_b   1.000
_cell.length_c   1.000
_cell.angle_alpha   90.00
_cell.angle_beta   90.00
_cell.angle_gamma   90.00
#
_symmetry.space_group_name_H-M   'P 1'
#
loop_
_entity.id
_entity.type
_entity.pdbx_description
1 polymer ?
#
loop_
_entity_poly.entity_id
_entity_poly.type
_entity_poly.pdbx_seq_one_letter_code
_entity_poly.pdbx_strand_id
1 'polypeptide(L)'
;MHDKPWASFLGLANRARKVVSGEELVVKEIQRKRAKLVILSEDASENTTKKISDKCAFYRVPLCYVDNRYELGGAIGKGARVVVAITDEGFAQKLKTML
;
A
#
# COMPACT_ATOMS: atom_id res chain seq x y z
N MET A 1 -11.03 -20.10 -3.09
CA MET A 1 -10.08 -18.98 -2.91
C MET A 1 -9.99 -18.28 -4.25
N HIS A 2 -10.71 -17.17 -4.45
CA HIS A 2 -10.46 -16.35 -5.63
C HIS A 2 -9.18 -15.56 -5.35
N ASP A 3 -8.08 -15.94 -5.99
CA ASP A 3 -6.85 -15.15 -5.96
C ASP A 3 -7.15 -13.80 -6.60
N LYS A 4 -7.24 -12.73 -5.79
CA LYS A 4 -7.39 -11.37 -6.29
C LYS A 4 -6.11 -11.05 -7.09
N PRO A 5 -6.19 -10.73 -8.42
CA PRO A 5 -4.98 -10.56 -9.25
C PRO A 5 -3.99 -9.52 -8.72
N TRP A 6 -4.51 -8.46 -8.08
CA TRP A 6 -3.68 -7.44 -7.44
C TRP A 6 -2.83 -7.99 -6.30
N ALA A 7 -3.31 -8.99 -5.55
CA ALA A 7 -2.63 -9.54 -4.39
C ALA A 7 -1.39 -10.34 -4.81
N SER A 8 -1.52 -11.21 -5.83
CA SER A 8 -0.38 -11.94 -6.39
C SER A 8 0.65 -10.97 -7.00
N PHE A 9 0.19 -9.90 -7.66
CA PHE A 9 1.07 -8.89 -8.25
C PHE A 9 1.77 -8.01 -7.20
N LEU A 10 1.09 -7.66 -6.10
CA LEU A 10 1.69 -7.00 -4.95
C LEU A 10 2.74 -7.91 -4.28
N GLY A 11 2.50 -9.23 -4.23
CA GLY A 11 3.49 -10.21 -3.78
C GLY A 11 4.75 -10.27 -4.64
N LEU A 12 4.62 -10.09 -5.96
CA LEU A 12 5.78 -9.91 -6.87
C LEU A 12 6.56 -8.62 -6.53
N ALA A 13 5.86 -7.50 -6.36
CA ALA A 13 6.49 -6.23 -5.98
C ALA A 13 7.25 -6.34 -4.65
N ASN A 14 6.66 -7.05 -3.67
CA ASN A 14 7.29 -7.29 -2.37
C ASN A 14 8.55 -8.15 -2.48
N ARG A 15 8.51 -9.24 -3.27
CA ARG A 15 9.71 -10.06 -3.56
C ARG A 15 10.82 -9.28 -4.26
N ALA A 16 10.45 -8.32 -5.11
CA ALA A 16 11.37 -7.39 -5.75
C ALA A 16 11.91 -6.28 -4.81
N ARG A 17 11.55 -6.31 -3.51
CA ARG A 17 11.90 -5.31 -2.48
C ARG A 17 11.39 -3.90 -2.83
N LYS A 18 10.26 -3.82 -3.53
CA LYS A 18 9.60 -2.57 -3.95
C LYS A 18 8.39 -2.19 -3.09
N VAL A 19 8.21 -2.86 -1.96
CA VAL A 19 7.12 -2.60 -1.01
C VAL A 19 7.70 -2.28 0.36
N VAL A 20 7.17 -1.23 0.99
CA VAL A 20 7.43 -0.85 2.38
C VAL A 20 6.10 -0.94 3.13
N SER A 21 6.09 -1.47 4.35
CA SER A 21 4.85 -1.69 5.12
C SER A 21 4.92 -1.10 6.52
N GLY A 22 3.79 -0.63 7.04
CA GLY A 22 3.69 -0.03 8.38
C GLY A 22 3.63 1.49 8.32
N GLU A 23 2.79 2.09 9.19
CA GLU A 23 2.39 3.50 9.11
C GLU A 23 3.58 4.46 9.10
N GLU A 24 4.47 4.38 10.08
CA GLU A 24 5.63 5.28 10.18
C GLU A 24 6.56 5.21 8.97
N LEU A 25 6.84 3.98 8.51
CA LEU A 25 7.72 3.76 7.36
C LEU A 25 7.06 4.27 6.08
N VAL A 26 5.77 4.02 5.89
CA VAL A 26 5.01 4.54 4.74
C VAL A 26 4.99 6.06 4.74
N VAL A 27 4.70 6.71 5.88
CA VAL A 27 4.75 8.18 6.00
C VAL A 27 6.13 8.71 5.63
N LYS A 28 7.19 8.05 6.08
CA LYS A 28 8.57 8.41 5.76
C LYS A 28 8.87 8.30 4.26
N GLU A 29 8.39 7.26 3.59
CA GLU A 29 8.55 7.09 2.14
C GLU A 29 7.74 8.11 1.33
N ILE A 30 6.54 8.48 1.80
CA ILE A 30 5.73 9.57 1.21
C ILE A 30 6.50 10.90 1.31
N GLN A 31 6.97 11.26 2.51
CA GLN A 31 7.68 12.52 2.75
C GLN A 31 8.99 12.61 1.95
N ARG A 32 9.67 11.47 1.76
CA ARG A 32 10.88 11.37 0.92
C ARG A 32 10.58 11.32 -0.57
N LYS A 33 9.31 11.41 -1.00
CA LYS A 33 8.84 11.33 -2.39
C LYS A 33 9.26 10.04 -3.10
N ARG A 34 9.42 8.96 -2.34
CA ARG A 34 9.78 7.62 -2.84
C ARG A 34 8.57 6.72 -3.01
N ALA A 35 7.51 6.93 -2.22
CA ALA A 35 6.24 6.26 -2.44
C ALA A 35 5.62 6.73 -3.78
N LYS A 36 5.27 5.76 -4.64
CA LYS A 36 4.62 5.96 -5.94
C LYS A 36 3.14 5.61 -5.92
N LEU A 37 2.76 4.73 -4.99
CA LEU A 37 1.37 4.38 -4.65
C LEU A 37 1.35 3.98 -3.18
N VAL A 38 0.28 4.33 -2.47
CA VAL A 38 -0.03 3.82 -1.13
C VAL A 38 -1.31 3.01 -1.21
N ILE A 39 -1.32 1.85 -0.53
CA ILE A 39 -2.52 1.02 -0.38
C ILE A 39 -2.83 0.95 1.12
N LEU A 40 -4.05 1.32 1.49
CA LEU A 40 -4.54 1.37 2.86
C LEU A 40 -5.72 0.40 3.01
N SER A 41 -5.76 -0.32 4.12
CA SER A 41 -6.91 -1.16 4.48
C SER A 41 -8.10 -0.29 4.91
N GLU A 42 -9.33 -0.65 4.53
CA GLU A 42 -10.54 0.02 4.99
C GLU A 42 -10.78 -0.15 6.51
N ASP A 43 -10.26 -1.23 7.10
CA ASP A 43 -10.31 -1.46 8.55
C ASP A 43 -9.25 -0.67 9.36
N ALA A 44 -8.56 0.28 8.72
CA ALA A 44 -7.63 1.18 9.38
C ALA A 44 -8.35 2.07 10.41
N SER A 45 -7.67 2.37 11.52
CA SER A 45 -8.20 3.33 12.50
C SER A 45 -8.40 4.70 11.86
N GLU A 46 -9.37 5.49 12.32
CA GLU A 46 -9.61 6.85 11.82
C GLU A 46 -8.35 7.72 11.84
N ASN A 47 -7.54 7.60 12.91
CA ASN A 47 -6.27 8.31 13.04
C ASN A 47 -5.26 7.92 11.96
N THR A 48 -5.12 6.62 11.69
CA THR A 48 -4.25 6.11 10.62
C THR A 48 -4.75 6.56 9.26
N THR A 49 -6.06 6.41 9.00
CA THR A 49 -6.70 6.79 7.73
C THR A 49 -6.47 8.26 7.44
N LYS A 50 -6.81 9.14 8.37
CA LYS A 50 -6.61 10.58 8.24
C LYS A 50 -5.15 10.93 8.00
N LYS A 51 -4.23 10.37 8.80
CA LYS A 51 -2.79 10.68 8.65
C LYS A 51 -2.26 10.26 7.28
N ILE A 52 -2.61 9.07 6.81
CA ILE A 52 -2.14 8.56 5.51
C ILE A 52 -2.79 9.34 4.37
N SER A 53 -4.10 9.58 4.41
CA SER A 53 -4.82 10.34 3.37
C SER A 53 -4.29 11.77 3.26
N ASP A 54 -4.10 12.47 4.38
CA ASP A 54 -3.61 13.85 4.41
C ASP A 54 -2.19 13.93 3.82
N LYS A 55 -1.32 12.98 4.15
CA LYS A 55 0.05 12.93 3.60
C LYS A 55 0.03 12.58 2.12
N CYS A 56 -0.77 11.61 1.69
CA CYS A 56 -0.91 11.27 0.27
C CYS A 56 -1.42 12.47 -0.54
N ALA A 57 -2.46 13.16 -0.05
CA ALA A 57 -3.01 14.36 -0.70
C ALA A 57 -1.98 15.48 -0.80
N PHE A 58 -1.30 15.81 0.31
CA PHE A 58 -0.30 16.88 0.34
C PHE A 58 0.89 16.62 -0.60
N TYR A 59 1.42 15.40 -0.61
CA TYR A 59 2.57 15.02 -1.45
C TYR A 59 2.17 14.53 -2.85
N ARG A 60 0.87 14.53 -3.17
CA ARG A 60 0.30 14.05 -4.45
C ARG A 60 0.68 12.60 -4.77
N VAL A 61 0.68 11.74 -3.76
CA VAL A 61 0.87 10.30 -3.92
C VAL A 61 -0.51 9.64 -4.06
N PRO A 62 -0.75 8.83 -5.11
CA PRO A 62 -1.99 8.06 -5.24
C PRO A 62 -2.24 7.18 -4.02
N LEU A 63 -3.49 7.12 -3.59
CA LEU A 63 -3.97 6.29 -2.49
C LEU A 63 -5.10 5.37 -3.00
N CYS A 64 -4.94 4.07 -2.79
CA CYS A 64 -5.95 3.04 -3.07
C CYS A 64 -6.34 2.34 -1.77
N TYR A 65 -7.50 1.68 -1.79
CA TYR A 65 -8.05 0.97 -0.64
C TYR A 65 -8.22 -0.52 -0.93
N VAL A 66 -8.18 -1.34 0.11
CA VAL A 66 -8.52 -2.77 0.09
C VAL A 66 -9.34 -3.12 1.33
N ASP A 67 -10.18 -4.15 1.22
CA ASP A 67 -11.22 -4.47 2.21
C ASP A 67 -10.72 -4.58 3.65
N ASN A 68 -9.59 -5.25 3.89
CA ASN A 68 -9.08 -5.45 5.24
C ASN A 68 -7.57 -5.73 5.31
N ARG A 69 -7.03 -5.64 6.53
CA ARG A 69 -5.58 -5.76 6.78
C ARG A 69 -5.03 -7.16 6.54
N TYR A 70 -5.87 -8.18 6.61
CA TYR A 70 -5.46 -9.57 6.46
C TYR A 70 -5.22 -9.90 4.99
N GLU A 71 -6.05 -9.38 4.09
CA GLU A 71 -5.80 -9.47 2.65
C GLU A 71 -4.52 -8.74 2.26
N LEU A 72 -4.35 -7.50 2.73
CA LEU A 72 -3.16 -6.71 2.42
C LEU A 72 -1.88 -7.34 2.98
N GLY A 73 -1.94 -7.86 4.22
CA GLY A 73 -0.85 -8.59 4.84
C GLY A 73 -0.52 -9.88 4.10
N GLY A 74 -1.55 -10.68 3.79
CA GLY A 74 -1.42 -11.95 3.09
C GLY A 74 -0.77 -11.81 1.72
N ALA A 75 -1.13 -10.77 0.97
CA ALA A 75 -0.54 -10.46 -0.34
C ALA A 75 0.99 -10.28 -0.30
N ILE A 76 1.55 -9.88 0.86
CA ILE A 76 3.00 -9.71 1.05
C ILE A 76 3.63 -10.75 1.99
N GLY A 77 2.93 -11.84 2.28
CA GLY A 77 3.41 -12.93 3.14
C GLY A 77 3.54 -12.54 4.62
N LYS A 78 2.63 -11.70 5.12
CA LYS A 78 2.55 -11.27 6.53
C LYS A 78 1.15 -11.58 7.07
N GLY A 79 1.03 -11.72 8.40
CA GLY A 79 -0.27 -12.01 9.02
C GLY A 79 -1.30 -10.89 8.85
N ALA A 80 -0.88 -9.62 9.00
CA ALA A 80 -1.72 -8.45 8.79
C ALA A 80 -0.88 -7.20 8.49
N ARG A 81 -1.38 -6.34 7.60
CA ARG A 81 -0.86 -4.99 7.36
C ARG A 81 -1.99 -4.04 7.07
N VAL A 82 -1.99 -2.91 7.79
CA VAL A 82 -2.98 -1.86 7.57
C VAL A 82 -2.60 -0.98 6.40
N VAL A 83 -1.29 -0.78 6.13
CA VAL A 83 -0.83 0.12 5.07
C VAL A 83 0.49 -0.36 4.47
N VAL A 84 0.63 -0.16 3.16
CA VAL A 84 1.86 -0.37 2.39
C VAL A 84 2.11 0.78 1.41
N ALA A 85 3.36 1.03 1.09
CA ALA A 85 3.81 1.92 0.03
C ALA A 85 4.58 1.11 -1.02
N ILE A 86 4.28 1.38 -2.29
CA ILE A 86 5.02 0.86 -3.43
C ILE A 86 6.03 1.93 -3.84
N THR A 87 7.29 1.56 -3.97
CA THR A 87 8.40 2.49 -4.24
C THR A 87 8.91 2.45 -5.68
N ASP A 88 8.31 1.59 -6.51
CA ASP A 88 8.61 1.45 -7.93
C ASP A 88 7.44 1.94 -8.78
N GLU A 89 7.73 2.72 -9.83
CA GLU A 89 6.72 3.35 -10.66
C GLU A 89 5.92 2.32 -11.48
N GLY A 90 6.59 1.31 -12.04
CA GLY A 90 5.94 0.30 -12.88
C GLY A 90 4.96 -0.56 -12.08
N PHE A 91 5.38 -1.02 -10.89
CA PHE A 91 4.47 -1.72 -9.98
C PHE A 91 3.32 -0.83 -9.52
N ALA A 92 3.59 0.43 -9.18
CA ALA A 92 2.57 1.36 -8.71
C ALA A 92 1.49 1.63 -9.77
N GLN A 93 1.89 1.93 -11.01
CA GLN A 93 0.94 2.16 -12.10
C GLN A 93 0.08 0.92 -12.36
N LYS A 94 0.69 -0.26 -12.41
CA LYS A 94 -0.07 -1.48 -12.67
C LYS A 94 -1.03 -1.82 -11.52
N LEU A 95 -0.60 -1.71 -10.27
CA LEU A 95 -1.47 -1.93 -9.11
C LEU A 95 -2.64 -0.94 -9.07
N LYS A 96 -2.39 0.33 -9.38
CA LYS A 96 -3.44 1.36 -9.45
C LYS A 96 -4.52 1.04 -10.49
N THR A 97 -4.22 0.28 -11.55
CA THR A 97 -5.22 -0.15 -12.54
C THR A 97 -6.01 -1.40 -12.13
N MET A 98 -5.52 -2.15 -11.14
CA MET A 98 -6.13 -3.40 -10.68
C MET A 98 -7.00 -3.22 -9.43
N LEU A 99 -6.84 -2.09 -8.73
CA LEU A 99 -7.55 -1.67 -7.53
C LEU A 99 -8.52 -0.55 -7.89
#